data_AF-A0A971QLF9-F1
#
_entry.id   AF-A0A971QLF9-F1
#
_cell.length_a   1.000
_cell.length_b   1.000
_cell.length_c   1.000
_cell.angle_alpha   90.00
_cell.angle_beta   90.00
_cell.angle_gamma   90.00
#
_symmetry.space_group_name_H-M   'P 1'
#
loop_
_entity.id
_entity.type
_entity.pdbx_description
1 polymer ?
#
loop_
_entity_poly.entity_id
_entity_poly.type
_entity_poly.pdbx_seq_one_letter_code
_entity_poly.pdbx_strand_id
1 'polypeptide(L)'
;MVKKKSWIVSGLLGVLMAFSVGTVQGRDADSVLGAVDEAKNAVAQARAAIKKGNDQSVNLSVSEDSPYLNSVVSVVKQGSENWKLALAALEKAEECEAKLLSSSVKDKNLELYAKANARLAVARVSVVEVSLAYVEAMYNGKTEKLKVLEEAMGDAVEAANRMQATFDLLN
;
A
#
# COMPACT_ATOMS: atom_id res chain seq x y z
N MET A 1 -44.56 -13.05 2.75
CA MET A 1 -43.69 -11.84 2.72
C MET A 1 -42.45 -12.13 3.54
N VAL A 2 -41.31 -12.41 2.89
CA VAL A 2 -40.04 -12.69 3.58
C VAL A 2 -39.21 -11.40 3.58
N LYS A 3 -39.02 -10.80 4.76
CA LYS A 3 -38.09 -9.68 4.96
C LYS A 3 -36.66 -10.24 4.91
N LYS A 4 -35.95 -10.01 3.80
CA LYS A 4 -34.50 -10.25 3.71
C LYS A 4 -33.78 -9.24 4.60
N LYS A 5 -33.19 -9.70 5.71
CA LYS A 5 -32.22 -8.92 6.48
C LYS A 5 -30.88 -8.95 5.73
N SER A 6 -30.44 -7.78 5.27
CA SER A 6 -29.11 -7.56 4.71
C SER A 6 -28.08 -7.54 5.84
N TRP A 7 -27.16 -8.50 5.85
CA TRP A 7 -26.08 -8.66 6.83
C TRP A 7 -24.75 -8.90 6.09
N ILE A 8 -24.37 -8.09 5.12
CA ILE A 8 -23.06 -8.25 4.45
C ILE A 8 -22.53 -6.89 3.98
N VAL A 9 -22.05 -6.03 4.90
CA VAL A 9 -21.11 -4.93 4.54
C VAL A 9 -20.09 -4.61 5.64
N SER A 10 -20.26 -5.08 6.89
CA SER A 10 -19.33 -4.71 7.98
C SER A 10 -18.04 -5.54 8.09
N GLY A 11 -17.91 -6.64 7.35
CA GLY A 11 -16.75 -7.55 7.47
C GLY A 11 -15.53 -7.17 6.61
N LEU A 12 -15.72 -6.35 5.57
CA LEU A 12 -14.69 -6.07 4.56
C LEU A 12 -13.89 -4.81 4.88
N LEU A 13 -14.51 -3.84 5.55
CA LEU A 13 -13.80 -2.69 6.13
C LEU A 13 -12.84 -3.11 7.25
N GLY A 14 -13.13 -4.21 7.96
CA GLY A 14 -12.33 -4.67 9.09
C GLY A 14 -10.98 -5.31 8.74
N VAL A 15 -10.79 -5.82 7.52
CA VAL A 15 -9.50 -6.41 7.09
C VAL A 15 -8.58 -5.32 6.52
N LEU A 16 -9.14 -4.29 5.89
CA LEU A 16 -8.39 -3.09 5.47
C LEU A 16 -8.02 -2.18 6.67
N MET A 17 -8.76 -2.23 7.78
CA MET A 17 -8.41 -1.52 9.02
C MET A 17 -7.43 -2.27 9.94
N ALA A 18 -7.03 -3.50 9.60
CA ALA A 18 -6.19 -4.34 10.47
C ALA A 18 -4.68 -4.13 10.31
N PHE A 19 -4.23 -3.37 9.30
CA PHE A 19 -2.89 -2.79 9.29
C PHE A 19 -2.97 -1.45 10.02
N SER A 20 -2.88 -1.59 11.34
CA SER A 20 -2.85 -0.52 12.33
C SER A 20 -2.08 0.70 11.82
N VAL A 21 -2.80 1.82 11.75
CA VAL A 21 -2.25 3.17 11.89
C VAL A 21 -1.24 3.13 13.03
N GLY A 22 0.04 3.04 12.68
CA GLY A 22 1.10 3.29 13.63
C GLY A 22 0.91 4.73 14.07
N THR A 23 0.52 4.93 15.34
CA THR A 23 0.40 6.27 15.91
C THR A 23 1.75 6.96 15.74
N VAL A 24 1.83 7.91 14.82
CA VAL A 24 2.95 8.85 14.71
C VAL A 24 2.92 9.68 15.99
N GLN A 25 3.57 9.18 17.05
CA GLN A 25 3.69 9.91 18.30
C GLN A 25 4.60 11.13 18.07
N GLY A 26 4.00 12.32 18.00
CA GLY A 26 4.69 13.58 18.30
C GLY A 26 5.08 14.49 17.14
N ARG A 27 4.66 14.21 15.90
CA ARG A 27 4.89 15.11 14.76
C ARG A 27 3.57 15.42 14.04
N ASP A 28 3.39 16.68 13.66
CA ASP A 28 2.24 17.12 12.88
C ASP A 28 2.23 16.33 11.56
N ALA A 29 1.19 15.55 11.28
CA ALA A 29 1.16 14.64 10.11
C ALA A 29 1.32 15.40 8.78
N ASP A 30 0.91 16.67 8.77
CA ASP A 30 1.06 17.58 7.64
C ASP A 30 2.45 18.25 7.56
N SER A 31 3.36 18.01 8.51
CA SER A 31 4.75 18.42 8.39
C SER A 31 5.54 17.49 7.46
N VAL A 32 6.67 17.95 6.93
CA VAL A 32 7.55 17.10 6.09
C VAL A 32 8.02 15.87 6.88
N LEU A 33 8.52 16.08 8.10
CA LEU A 33 8.96 14.99 8.98
C LEU A 33 7.82 14.01 9.30
N GLY A 34 6.61 14.52 9.57
CA GLY A 34 5.43 13.69 9.82
C GLY A 34 5.07 12.81 8.62
N ALA A 35 5.02 13.41 7.42
CA ALA A 35 4.71 12.67 6.20
C ALA A 35 5.79 11.61 5.86
N VAL A 36 7.07 11.94 6.02
CA VAL A 36 8.16 10.98 5.76
C VAL A 36 8.18 9.86 6.79
N ASP A 37 7.93 10.15 8.08
CA ASP A 37 7.81 9.12 9.11
C ASP A 37 6.62 8.18 8.86
N GLU A 38 5.48 8.70 8.42
CA GLU A 38 4.33 7.90 8.00
C GLU A 38 4.72 6.95 6.87
N ALA A 39 5.39 7.45 5.83
CA ALA A 39 5.85 6.64 4.71
C ALA A 39 6.87 5.57 5.15
N LYS A 40 7.82 5.91 6.04
CA LYS A 40 8.77 4.95 6.65
C LYS A 40 8.03 3.84 7.39
N ASN A 41 7.03 4.21 8.20
CA ASN A 41 6.23 3.25 8.96
C ASN A 41 5.42 2.33 8.04
N ALA A 42 4.77 2.87 7.02
CA ALA A 42 4.03 2.09 6.03
C ALA A 42 4.94 1.08 5.30
N VAL A 43 6.10 1.54 4.82
CA VAL A 43 7.10 0.67 4.16
C VAL A 43 7.62 -0.41 5.13
N ALA A 44 7.87 -0.06 6.40
CA ALA A 44 8.33 -1.03 7.40
C ALA A 44 7.26 -2.11 7.70
N GLN A 45 5.99 -1.71 7.86
CA GLN A 45 4.88 -2.64 8.05
C GLN A 45 4.71 -3.57 6.84
N ALA A 46 4.71 -3.00 5.63
CA ALA A 46 4.63 -3.77 4.40
C ALA A 46 5.82 -4.74 4.26
N ARG A 47 7.04 -4.33 4.60
CA ARG A 47 8.22 -5.22 4.61
C ARG A 47 8.04 -6.38 5.58
N ALA A 48 7.53 -6.13 6.78
CA ALA A 48 7.25 -7.19 7.75
C ALA A 48 6.16 -8.16 7.23
N ALA A 49 5.11 -7.62 6.59
CA ALA A 49 4.04 -8.40 6.00
C ALA A 49 4.52 -9.24 4.80
N ILE A 50 5.35 -8.69 3.91
CA ILE A 50 6.00 -9.43 2.81
C ILE A 50 6.83 -10.58 3.37
N LYS A 51 7.64 -10.33 4.42
CA LYS A 51 8.44 -11.38 5.04
C LYS A 51 7.56 -12.50 5.60
N LYS A 52 6.51 -12.15 6.35
CA LYS A 52 5.53 -13.12 6.87
C LYS A 52 4.88 -13.91 5.72
N GLY A 53 4.48 -13.24 4.64
CA GLY A 53 3.88 -13.87 3.47
C GLY A 53 4.82 -14.84 2.77
N ASN A 54 6.11 -14.50 2.65
CA ASN A 54 7.14 -15.40 2.11
C ASN A 54 7.37 -16.62 3.00
N ASP A 55 7.39 -16.43 4.33
CA ASP A 55 7.53 -17.54 5.28
C ASP A 55 6.30 -18.49 5.19
N GLN A 56 5.11 -17.97 4.87
CA GLN A 56 3.88 -18.75 4.68
C GLN A 56 3.76 -19.38 3.28
N SER A 57 4.29 -18.74 2.24
CA SER A 57 4.17 -19.19 0.84
C SER A 57 5.02 -20.41 0.51
N VAL A 58 6.02 -20.73 1.32
CA VAL A 58 6.73 -22.03 1.26
C VAL A 58 5.76 -23.21 1.39
N ASN A 59 4.57 -23.01 1.98
CA ASN A 59 3.54 -24.03 2.14
C ASN A 59 2.33 -23.84 1.19
N LEU A 60 2.41 -22.92 0.22
CA LEU A 60 1.36 -22.70 -0.80
C LEU A 60 1.55 -23.69 -1.96
N SER A 61 0.88 -24.83 -1.91
CA SER A 61 0.69 -25.68 -3.09
C SER A 61 -0.54 -25.20 -3.87
N VAL A 62 -0.38 -24.21 -4.74
CA VAL A 62 -1.43 -23.88 -5.71
C VAL A 62 -1.38 -24.94 -6.80
N SER A 63 -2.45 -25.74 -6.93
CA SER A 63 -2.58 -26.69 -8.04
C SER A 63 -2.46 -25.94 -9.37
N GLU A 64 -1.71 -26.52 -10.33
CA GLU A 64 -1.51 -25.95 -11.67
C GLU A 64 -2.85 -25.74 -12.41
N ASP A 65 -3.89 -26.49 -12.05
CA ASP A 65 -5.24 -26.39 -12.62
C ASP A 65 -6.13 -25.34 -11.92
N SER A 66 -5.58 -24.55 -10.99
CA SER A 66 -6.36 -23.54 -10.28
C SER A 66 -6.90 -22.47 -11.24
N PRO A 67 -8.22 -22.22 -11.27
CA PRO A 67 -8.81 -21.17 -12.12
C PRO A 67 -8.34 -19.76 -11.74
N TYR A 68 -7.70 -19.61 -10.57
CA TYR A 68 -7.21 -18.34 -10.03
C TYR A 68 -5.72 -18.08 -10.31
N LEU A 69 -5.00 -19.03 -10.91
CA LEU A 69 -3.54 -18.95 -11.09
C LEU A 69 -3.13 -17.66 -11.83
N ASN A 70 -3.80 -17.34 -12.93
CA ASN A 70 -3.54 -16.13 -13.71
C ASN A 70 -3.80 -14.84 -12.92
N SER A 71 -4.85 -14.84 -12.10
CA SER A 71 -5.18 -13.70 -11.25
C SER A 71 -4.12 -13.51 -10.15
N VAL A 72 -3.71 -14.60 -9.47
CA VAL A 72 -2.62 -14.56 -8.48
C VAL A 72 -1.35 -14.00 -9.09
N VAL A 73 -0.94 -14.47 -10.27
CA VAL A 73 0.26 -13.98 -10.96
C VAL A 73 0.15 -12.48 -11.25
N SER A 74 -1.00 -12.02 -11.74
CA SER A 74 -1.24 -10.60 -12.01
C SER A 74 -1.16 -9.75 -10.74
N VAL A 75 -1.84 -10.18 -9.67
CA VAL A 75 -1.89 -9.46 -8.39
C VAL A 75 -0.52 -9.40 -7.71
N VAL A 76 0.23 -10.50 -7.73
CA VAL A 76 1.60 -10.56 -7.19
C VAL A 76 2.54 -9.68 -8.01
N LYS A 77 2.41 -9.67 -9.33
CA LYS A 77 3.19 -8.79 -10.20
C LYS A 77 2.91 -7.32 -9.89
N GLN A 78 1.65 -6.92 -9.78
CA GLN A 78 1.27 -5.55 -9.43
C GLN A 78 1.80 -5.14 -8.05
N GLY A 79 1.70 -6.02 -7.05
CA GLY A 79 2.29 -5.80 -5.73
C GLY A 79 3.81 -5.60 -5.80
N SER A 80 4.52 -6.46 -6.53
CA SER A 80 5.98 -6.38 -6.68
C SER A 80 6.44 -5.10 -7.40
N GLU A 81 5.74 -4.69 -8.45
CA GLU A 81 6.05 -3.45 -9.17
C GLU A 81 5.81 -2.22 -8.30
N ASN A 82 4.67 -2.18 -7.58
CA ASN A 82 4.36 -1.05 -6.70
C ASN A 82 5.26 -1.03 -5.46
N TRP A 83 5.76 -2.16 -4.99
CA TRP A 83 6.77 -2.20 -3.93
C TRP A 83 8.05 -1.48 -4.34
N LYS A 84 8.55 -1.72 -5.56
CA LYS A 84 9.73 -1.01 -6.08
C LYS A 84 9.49 0.51 -6.17
N LEU A 85 8.31 0.89 -6.65
CA LEU A 85 7.92 2.31 -6.76
C LEU A 85 7.77 2.97 -5.37
N ALA A 86 7.23 2.25 -4.38
CA ALA A 86 7.13 2.73 -3.01
C ALA A 86 8.51 3.03 -2.41
N LEU A 87 9.47 2.11 -2.59
CA LEU A 87 10.84 2.30 -2.12
C LEU A 87 11.52 3.51 -2.79
N ALA A 88 11.39 3.64 -4.10
CA ALA A 88 11.97 4.76 -4.83
C ALA A 88 11.34 6.11 -4.45
N ALA A 89 10.03 6.14 -4.19
CA ALA A 89 9.34 7.33 -3.72
C ALA A 89 9.79 7.70 -2.29
N LEU A 90 9.92 6.72 -1.40
CA LEU A 90 10.41 6.95 -0.04
C LEU A 90 11.83 7.53 -0.04
N GLU A 91 12.74 6.94 -0.83
CA GLU A 91 14.13 7.41 -0.96
C GLU A 91 14.17 8.88 -1.39
N LYS A 92 13.40 9.27 -2.41
CA LYS A 92 13.29 10.68 -2.83
C LYS A 92 12.73 11.59 -1.73
N ALA A 93 11.77 11.11 -0.96
CA ALA A 93 11.21 11.87 0.15
C ALA A 93 12.24 12.12 1.26
N GLU A 94 13.03 11.09 1.61
CA GLU A 94 14.12 11.15 2.58
C GLU A 94 15.26 12.07 2.11
N GLU A 95 15.62 12.03 0.82
CA GLU A 95 16.59 12.97 0.25
C GLU A 95 16.14 14.43 0.38
N CYS A 96 14.86 14.70 0.12
CA CYS A 96 14.30 16.04 0.25
C CYS A 96 14.24 16.48 1.71
N GLU A 97 13.84 15.59 2.62
CA GLU A 97 13.87 15.80 4.07
C GLU A 97 15.29 16.16 4.55
N ALA A 98 16.30 15.38 4.15
CA ALA A 98 17.69 15.61 4.54
C ALA A 98 18.20 16.98 4.05
N LYS A 99 17.88 17.36 2.81
CA LYS A 99 18.22 18.67 2.25
C LYS A 99 17.55 19.80 3.04
N LEU A 100 16.27 19.67 3.40
CA LEU A 100 15.55 20.65 4.23
C LEU A 100 16.17 20.80 5.61
N LEU A 101 16.55 19.69 6.26
CA LEU A 101 17.18 19.72 7.59
C LEU A 101 18.56 20.37 7.57
N SER A 102 19.30 20.23 6.45
CA SER A 102 20.62 20.84 6.27
C SER A 102 20.58 22.31 5.82
N SER A 103 19.43 22.79 5.34
CA SER A 103 19.26 24.14 4.80
C SER A 103 18.88 25.13 5.90
N SER A 104 19.50 26.31 5.89
CA SER A 104 19.09 27.45 6.73
C SER A 104 17.91 28.24 6.12
N VAL A 105 17.54 27.93 4.88
CA VAL A 105 16.46 28.59 4.13
C VAL A 105 15.29 27.62 3.94
N LYS A 106 14.08 28.09 4.24
CA LYS A 106 12.84 27.35 3.95
C LYS A 106 12.59 27.31 2.45
N ASP A 107 12.81 26.15 1.84
CA ASP A 107 12.46 25.88 0.44
C ASP A 107 11.10 25.20 0.36
N LYS A 108 10.07 25.98 0.02
CA LYS A 108 8.69 25.50 -0.08
C LYS A 108 8.48 24.46 -1.19
N ASN A 109 9.27 24.52 -2.25
CA ASN A 109 9.18 23.54 -3.32
C ASN A 109 9.71 22.22 -2.80
N LEU A 110 10.88 22.23 -2.15
CA LEU A 110 11.47 21.04 -1.55
C LEU A 110 10.58 20.41 -0.46
N GLU A 111 9.88 21.23 0.33
CA GLU A 111 8.86 20.75 1.28
C GLU A 111 7.68 20.04 0.56
N LEU A 112 7.20 20.60 -0.55
CA LEU A 112 6.13 20.00 -1.35
C LEU A 112 6.60 18.69 -1.98
N TYR A 113 7.82 18.67 -2.52
CA TYR A 113 8.47 17.48 -3.09
C TYR A 113 8.59 16.35 -2.07
N ALA A 114 9.06 16.64 -0.87
CA ALA A 114 9.20 15.65 0.19
C ALA A 114 7.84 15.04 0.54
N LYS A 115 6.82 15.88 0.76
CA LYS A 115 5.46 15.44 1.10
C LYS A 115 4.80 14.64 -0.01
N ALA A 116 4.94 15.08 -1.26
CA ALA A 116 4.36 14.40 -2.40
C ALA A 116 4.96 12.99 -2.59
N ASN A 117 6.29 12.87 -2.52
CA ASN A 117 6.97 11.58 -2.61
C ASN A 117 6.63 10.66 -1.43
N ALA A 118 6.52 11.20 -0.20
CA ALA A 118 6.09 10.42 0.96
C ALA A 118 4.67 9.87 0.81
N ARG A 119 3.71 10.71 0.38
CA ARG A 119 2.32 10.30 0.12
C ARG A 119 2.23 9.28 -1.02
N LEU A 120 3.04 9.45 -2.06
CA LEU A 120 3.14 8.50 -3.16
C LEU A 120 3.68 7.14 -2.66
N ALA A 121 4.69 7.13 -1.79
CA ALA A 121 5.18 5.92 -1.16
C ALA A 121 4.06 5.18 -0.41
N VAL A 122 3.26 5.89 0.40
CA VAL A 122 2.11 5.32 1.12
C VAL A 122 1.07 4.74 0.15
N ALA A 123 0.69 5.50 -0.89
CA ALA A 123 -0.29 5.03 -1.87
C ALA A 123 0.18 3.76 -2.61
N ARG A 124 1.47 3.67 -2.93
CA ARG A 124 2.08 2.49 -3.54
C ARG A 124 2.13 1.30 -2.57
N VAL A 125 2.38 1.55 -1.28
CA VAL A 125 2.30 0.52 -0.22
C VAL A 125 0.89 -0.08 -0.13
N SER A 126 -0.17 0.72 -0.26
CA SER A 126 -1.54 0.18 -0.23
C SER A 126 -1.80 -0.86 -1.32
N VAL A 127 -1.19 -0.72 -2.51
CA VAL A 127 -1.25 -1.74 -3.56
C VAL A 127 -0.59 -3.04 -3.11
N VAL A 128 0.55 -2.95 -2.42
CA VAL A 128 1.27 -4.10 -1.85
C VAL A 128 0.41 -4.80 -0.80
N GLU A 129 -0.24 -4.05 0.08
CA GLU A 129 -1.10 -4.60 1.13
C GLU A 129 -2.29 -5.37 0.54
N VAL A 130 -2.94 -4.83 -0.49
CA VAL A 130 -4.02 -5.55 -1.20
C VAL A 130 -3.48 -6.82 -1.87
N SER A 131 -2.28 -6.77 -2.43
CA SER A 131 -1.63 -7.95 -3.05
C SER A 131 -1.40 -9.06 -2.03
N LEU A 132 -0.88 -8.69 -0.85
CA LEU A 132 -0.64 -9.65 0.24
C LEU A 132 -1.96 -10.21 0.78
N ALA A 133 -2.99 -9.36 0.95
CA ALA A 133 -4.31 -9.80 1.38
C ALA A 133 -4.94 -10.78 0.38
N TYR A 134 -4.70 -10.59 -0.92
CA TYR A 134 -5.14 -11.51 -1.97
C TYR A 134 -4.46 -12.88 -1.85
N VAL A 135 -3.13 -12.90 -1.70
CA VAL A 135 -2.36 -14.13 -1.51
C VAL A 135 -2.77 -14.85 -0.22
N GLU A 136 -3.02 -14.11 0.86
CA GLU A 136 -3.51 -14.68 2.12
C GLU A 136 -4.93 -15.24 1.99
N ALA A 137 -5.82 -14.58 1.24
CA ALA A 137 -7.16 -15.09 0.97
C ALA A 137 -7.10 -16.40 0.18
N MET A 138 -6.23 -16.48 -0.83
CA MET A 138 -5.96 -17.70 -1.60
C MET A 138 -5.43 -18.83 -0.71
N TYR A 139 -4.43 -18.54 0.14
CA TYR A 139 -3.86 -19.52 1.06
C TYR A 139 -4.91 -20.10 2.01
N ASN A 140 -5.80 -19.27 2.51
CA ASN A 140 -6.84 -19.67 3.45
C ASN A 140 -8.12 -20.21 2.76
N GLY A 141 -8.11 -20.40 1.42
CA GLY A 141 -9.26 -20.90 0.67
C GLY A 141 -10.48 -19.97 0.66
N LYS A 142 -10.29 -18.67 0.95
CA LYS A 142 -11.36 -17.65 1.01
C LYS A 142 -11.65 -17.08 -0.36
N THR A 143 -12.05 -17.94 -1.29
CA THR A 143 -12.22 -17.60 -2.71
C THR A 143 -13.31 -16.56 -2.96
N GLU A 144 -14.28 -16.44 -2.06
CA GLU A 144 -15.34 -15.43 -2.09
C GLU A 144 -14.82 -13.99 -1.95
N LYS A 145 -13.62 -13.81 -1.36
CA LYS A 145 -13.00 -12.50 -1.16
C LYS A 145 -12.16 -12.03 -2.33
N LEU A 146 -11.77 -12.94 -3.22
CA LEU A 146 -10.80 -12.67 -4.28
C LEU A 146 -11.28 -11.57 -5.22
N LYS A 147 -12.54 -11.65 -5.68
CA LYS A 147 -13.10 -10.64 -6.57
C LYS A 147 -13.09 -9.24 -5.97
N VAL A 148 -13.41 -9.12 -4.67
CA VAL A 148 -13.40 -7.82 -3.99
C VAL A 148 -11.97 -7.28 -3.85
N LEU A 149 -11.00 -8.17 -3.64
CA LEU A 149 -9.58 -7.80 -3.56
C LEU A 149 -8.99 -7.46 -4.94
N GLU A 150 -9.49 -8.07 -6.02
CA GLU A 150 -9.16 -7.68 -7.42
C GLU A 150 -9.67 -6.27 -7.73
N GLU A 151 -10.91 -5.96 -7.35
CA GLU A 151 -11.48 -4.61 -7.50
C GLU A 151 -10.68 -3.60 -6.68
N ALA A 152 -10.40 -3.91 -5.40
CA ALA A 152 -9.57 -3.06 -4.54
C ALA A 152 -8.14 -2.87 -5.08
N MET A 153 -7.57 -3.88 -5.74
CA MET A 153 -6.26 -3.80 -6.39
C MET A 153 -6.30 -2.78 -7.53
N GLY A 154 -7.32 -2.86 -8.40
CA GLY A 154 -7.54 -1.91 -9.47
C GLY A 154 -7.66 -0.48 -8.94
N ASP A 155 -8.50 -0.27 -7.92
CA ASP A 155 -8.72 1.04 -7.29
C ASP A 155 -7.43 1.60 -6.68
N ALA A 156 -6.66 0.77 -5.97
CA ALA A 156 -5.39 1.18 -5.35
C ALA A 156 -4.35 1.57 -6.40
N VAL A 157 -4.23 0.78 -7.48
CA VAL A 157 -3.31 1.09 -8.59
C VAL A 157 -3.72 2.38 -9.30
N GLU A 158 -5.01 2.56 -9.56
CA GLU A 158 -5.51 3.77 -10.20
C GLU A 158 -5.28 5.01 -9.32
N ALA A 159 -5.53 4.91 -8.00
CA ALA A 159 -5.25 5.98 -7.05
C ALA A 159 -3.76 6.35 -7.01
N ALA A 160 -2.87 5.36 -6.92
CA ALA A 160 -1.42 5.59 -6.90
C ALA A 160 -0.93 6.21 -8.22
N ASN A 161 -1.48 5.78 -9.37
CA ASN A 161 -1.14 6.33 -10.67
C ASN A 161 -1.68 7.76 -10.86
N ARG A 162 -2.90 8.06 -10.39
CA ARG A 162 -3.43 9.43 -10.39
C ARG A 162 -2.57 10.36 -9.54
N MET A 163 -2.09 9.90 -8.39
CA MET A 163 -1.21 10.67 -7.53
C MET A 163 0.15 10.95 -8.21
N GLN A 164 0.74 9.94 -8.84
CA GLN A 164 1.96 10.09 -9.65
C GLN A 164 1.76 11.12 -10.77
N ALA A 165 0.70 10.97 -11.59
CA ALA A 165 0.43 11.88 -12.70
C ALA A 165 0.20 13.33 -12.22
N THR A 166 -0.49 13.51 -11.10
CA THR A 166 -0.68 14.83 -10.49
C THR A 166 0.64 15.45 -10.07
N PHE A 167 1.54 14.65 -9.49
CA PHE A 167 2.86 15.12 -9.10
C PHE A 167 3.75 15.43 -10.32
N ASP A 168 3.70 14.61 -11.36
CA ASP A 168 4.47 14.84 -12.60
C ASP A 168 4.04 16.12 -13.33
N LEU A 169 2.77 16.53 -13.21
CA LEU A 169 2.27 17.80 -13.75
C LEU A 169 2.71 19.04 -12.96
N LEU A 170 3.15 18.88 -11.71
CA LEU A 170 3.60 19.97 -10.84
C LEU A 170 5.11 20.25 -10.96
N ASN A 171 5.83 19.46 -11.76
CA ASN A 171 7.29 19.48 -11.93
C ASN A 171 7.68 19.85 -13.35
#